data_AF-A0AAW0L093-F1
#
_entry.id   AF-A0AAW0L093-F1
#
_cell.length_a   1.000
_cell.length_b   1.000
_cell.length_c   1.000
_cell.angle_alpha   90.00
_cell.angle_beta   90.00
_cell.angle_gamma   90.00
#
_symmetry.space_group_name_H-M   'P 1'
#
loop_
_entity.id
_entity.type
_entity.pdbx_description
1 polymer ?
#
loop_
_entity_poly.entity_id
_entity_poly.type
_entity_poly.pdbx_seq_one_letter_code
_entity_poly.pdbx_strand_id
1 'polypeptide(L)'
;MSVFQLFPMATILRSLHFLIILYVSNIPLAFAQNENQFIYNGFLQAKLHLNGSAKITSNGLLLLTNTVNIHTRKLLHLDGSAKITSNGLLLLTNTVNISYPQVGHAFFQFPLKFNTTFAGLSPSLSFSTNFVFAIVPQVPNVGGYGMAFTISPSSNFTNVVGNQYLGLFNSSSEGLTLNHILAIELDTVLNPEFGDIDKNHVGIDVNSMNSTDSASAMYFSNKEGKNISLELTSGNPMHLWIDYDEAEKLLS
;
A
#
# COMPACT_ATOMS: atom_id res chain seq x y z
N MET A 1 9.80 31.76 17.48
CA MET A 1 9.94 32.24 18.88
C MET A 1 8.71 31.75 19.65
N SER A 2 8.92 31.22 20.87
CA SER A 2 7.95 30.52 21.78
C SER A 2 7.69 29.05 21.38
N VAL A 3 8.20 27.98 22.00
CA VAL A 3 8.44 27.52 23.39
C VAL A 3 7.17 27.25 24.21
N PHE A 4 6.98 25.97 24.59
CA PHE A 4 6.51 25.58 25.92
C PHE A 4 7.22 24.29 26.39
N GLN A 5 7.77 24.37 27.60
CA GLN A 5 8.32 23.30 28.46
C GLN A 5 7.28 22.90 29.51
N LEU A 6 7.42 21.72 30.13
CA LEU A 6 7.49 21.56 31.60
C LEU A 6 8.41 20.37 31.97
N PHE A 7 9.31 20.61 32.94
CA PHE A 7 10.29 19.71 33.58
C PHE A 7 9.75 19.17 34.95
N PRO A 8 10.56 18.62 35.90
CA PRO A 8 11.12 17.27 35.98
C PRO A 8 10.87 16.59 37.37
N MET A 9 11.41 15.40 37.61
CA MET A 9 11.78 14.95 38.97
C MET A 9 13.17 14.33 38.96
N ALA A 10 14.02 14.85 39.85
CA ALA A 10 15.46 14.62 39.87
C ALA A 10 15.84 13.40 40.72
N THR A 11 16.92 12.71 40.35
CA THR A 11 17.77 12.03 41.33
C THR A 11 19.23 12.22 40.96
N ILE A 12 20.00 12.61 41.96
CA ILE A 12 21.41 12.99 41.94
C ILE A 12 22.29 11.75 41.77
N LEU A 13 23.25 11.76 40.84
CA LEU A 13 24.50 11.03 41.07
C LEU A 13 25.73 11.78 40.54
N ARG A 14 26.78 11.63 41.34
CA ARG A 14 28.05 12.33 41.39
C ARG A 14 28.88 12.17 40.11
N SER A 15 29.67 13.21 39.86
CA SER A 15 30.82 13.28 38.94
C SER A 15 31.54 11.93 38.76
N LEU A 16 31.46 11.41 37.52
CA LEU A 16 32.43 10.49 36.97
C LEU A 16 32.94 11.12 35.67
N HIS A 17 34.25 11.28 35.56
CA HIS A 17 34.87 11.73 34.32
C HIS A 17 34.72 10.63 33.26
N PHE A 18 33.70 10.75 32.41
CA PHE A 18 33.59 9.96 31.19
C PHE A 18 34.13 10.78 30.02
N LEU A 19 35.13 10.22 29.36
CA LEU A 19 35.59 10.64 28.04
C LEU A 19 34.39 10.53 27.08
N ILE A 20 33.73 11.66 26.79
CA ILE A 20 32.75 11.73 25.71
C ILE A 20 33.54 11.67 24.40
N ILE A 21 33.66 10.48 23.82
CA ILE A 21 34.00 10.35 22.41
C ILE A 21 32.76 10.81 21.65
N LEU A 22 32.79 12.05 21.16
CA LEU A 22 31.77 12.56 20.26
C LEU A 22 31.93 11.81 18.92
N TYR A 23 31.28 10.65 18.79
CA TYR A 23 31.10 10.00 17.50
C TYR A 23 30.10 10.85 16.71
N VAL A 24 30.61 11.85 15.99
CA VAL A 24 29.86 12.52 14.93
C VAL A 24 29.75 11.50 13.81
N SER A 25 28.72 10.66 13.86
CA SER A 25 28.23 10.06 12.62
C SER A 25 27.84 11.24 11.73
N ASN A 26 28.45 11.34 10.56
CA ASN A 26 27.89 12.10 9.46
C ASN A 26 26.57 11.41 9.09
N ILE A 27 25.52 11.61 9.88
CA ILE A 27 24.17 11.42 9.38
C ILE A 27 24.00 12.57 8.38
N PRO A 28 23.89 12.30 7.07
CA PRO A 28 23.48 13.34 6.16
C PRO A 28 22.16 13.89 6.70
N LEU A 29 22.19 15.14 7.15
CA LEU A 29 21.00 15.90 7.47
C LEU A 29 20.14 15.85 6.20
N ALA A 30 19.05 15.07 6.23
CA ALA A 30 18.09 15.08 5.16
C ALA A 30 17.40 16.44 5.21
N PHE A 31 17.91 17.38 4.41
CA PHE A 31 17.21 18.63 4.16
C PHE A 31 15.93 18.28 3.41
N ALA A 32 14.78 18.52 4.04
CA ALA A 32 13.51 18.58 3.32
C ALA A 32 13.63 19.69 2.27
N GLN A 33 13.54 19.34 0.99
CA GLN A 33 13.69 20.26 -0.13
C GLN A 33 12.75 19.91 -1.29
N ASN A 34 12.08 20.96 -1.76
CA ASN A 34 11.29 21.19 -2.97
C ASN A 34 10.11 20.27 -3.30
N GLU A 35 8.92 20.87 -3.29
CA GLU A 35 7.57 20.28 -3.26
C GLU A 35 7.12 19.56 -4.55
N ASN A 36 7.98 19.51 -5.58
CA ASN A 36 7.76 18.79 -6.83
C ASN A 36 8.78 17.67 -7.10
N GLN A 37 9.69 17.40 -6.16
CA GLN A 37 10.70 16.36 -6.31
C GLN A 37 10.84 15.54 -5.03
N PHE A 38 10.29 14.33 -5.07
CA PHE A 38 10.64 13.29 -4.12
C PHE A 38 12.07 12.82 -4.41
N ILE A 39 12.98 12.90 -3.41
CA ILE A 39 14.31 12.30 -3.54
C ILE A 39 14.17 10.81 -3.20
N TYR A 40 13.92 10.01 -4.22
CA TYR A 40 14.16 8.57 -4.17
C TYR A 40 15.67 8.33 -4.17
N ASN A 41 16.25 7.99 -3.01
CA ASN A 41 17.68 7.68 -2.88
C ASN A 41 18.07 6.37 -3.57
N GLY A 42 17.07 5.59 -4.01
CA GLY A 42 17.29 4.30 -4.63
C GLY A 42 18.03 3.30 -3.76
N PHE A 43 18.38 2.18 -4.36
CA PHE A 43 19.13 1.11 -3.75
C PHE A 43 20.63 1.21 -4.04
N LEU A 44 21.10 2.30 -4.68
CA LEU A 44 22.50 2.50 -5.08
C LEU A 44 23.51 2.30 -3.94
N GLN A 45 23.11 2.63 -2.71
CA GLN A 45 23.93 2.48 -1.51
C GLN A 45 23.38 1.41 -0.54
N ALA A 46 22.29 0.74 -0.92
CA ALA A 46 21.70 -0.30 -0.08
C ALA A 46 22.57 -1.57 -0.15
N LYS A 47 22.95 -2.10 1.02
CA LYS A 47 23.66 -3.39 1.12
C LYS A 47 22.68 -4.55 0.87
N LEU A 48 22.27 -4.74 -0.38
CA LEU A 48 21.37 -5.79 -0.80
C LEU A 48 22.13 -7.01 -1.34
N HIS A 49 21.66 -8.20 -1.01
CA HIS A 49 22.11 -9.44 -1.64
C HIS A 49 21.23 -9.71 -2.86
N LEU A 50 21.76 -9.47 -4.06
CA LEU A 50 21.02 -9.62 -5.32
C LEU A 50 21.21 -11.04 -5.89
N ASN A 51 20.13 -11.65 -6.39
CA ASN A 51 20.18 -12.94 -7.10
C ASN A 51 19.28 -12.91 -8.34
N GLY A 52 19.53 -13.78 -9.31
CA GLY A 52 18.78 -13.87 -10.56
C GLY A 52 18.97 -12.66 -11.47
N SER A 53 17.87 -12.14 -12.05
CA SER A 53 17.89 -10.97 -12.97
C SER A 53 17.79 -9.62 -12.25
N ALA A 54 17.79 -9.63 -10.91
CA ALA A 54 17.70 -8.42 -10.12
C ALA A 54 18.98 -7.57 -10.27
N LYS A 55 18.85 -6.32 -10.72
CA LYS A 55 19.94 -5.35 -10.78
C LYS A 55 19.48 -4.00 -10.28
N ILE A 56 20.39 -3.25 -9.67
CA ILE A 56 20.15 -1.84 -9.37
C ILE A 56 20.55 -1.05 -10.61
N THR A 57 19.65 -0.23 -11.13
CA THR A 57 19.92 0.62 -12.30
C THR A 57 20.88 1.75 -11.93
N SER A 58 21.47 2.41 -12.93
CA SER A 58 22.37 3.55 -12.70
C SER A 58 21.69 4.75 -12.02
N ASN A 59 20.35 4.79 -11.99
CA ASN A 59 19.54 5.77 -11.26
C ASN A 59 18.91 5.22 -9.97
N GLY A 60 19.36 4.06 -9.48
CA GLY A 60 19.02 3.56 -8.15
C GLY A 60 17.75 2.73 -8.03
N LEU A 61 17.07 2.38 -9.11
CA LEU A 61 15.88 1.52 -9.04
C LEU A 61 16.28 0.06 -8.94
N LEU A 62 15.61 -0.72 -8.08
CA LEU A 62 15.74 -2.17 -8.07
C LEU A 62 14.94 -2.74 -9.24
N LEU A 63 15.65 -3.08 -10.30
CA LEU A 63 15.08 -3.71 -11.46
C LEU A 63 15.08 -5.22 -11.27
N LEU A 64 13.91 -5.80 -11.02
CA LEU A 64 13.77 -7.25 -10.86
C LEU A 64 13.77 -7.99 -12.21
N THR A 65 13.58 -7.30 -13.35
CA THR A 65 13.55 -7.90 -14.71
C THR A 65 14.00 -6.93 -15.82
N ASN A 66 14.57 -7.42 -16.92
CA ASN A 66 14.95 -6.59 -18.08
C ASN A 66 13.70 -6.08 -18.81
N THR A 67 13.38 -4.79 -18.69
CA THR A 67 12.20 -4.16 -19.30
C THR A 67 12.43 -3.83 -20.77
N VAL A 68 12.10 -4.77 -21.67
CA VAL A 68 11.62 -4.44 -23.02
C VAL A 68 10.63 -5.52 -23.48
N ASN A 69 9.34 -5.15 -23.56
CA ASN A 69 8.27 -5.78 -24.34
C ASN A 69 7.92 -7.28 -24.10
N ILE A 70 6.61 -7.57 -24.12
CA ILE A 70 5.94 -8.90 -24.12
C ILE A 70 5.91 -9.66 -22.78
N HIS A 71 6.88 -9.51 -21.86
CA HIS A 71 6.93 -10.35 -20.64
C HIS A 71 6.03 -9.92 -19.46
N THR A 72 5.62 -8.65 -19.34
CA THR A 72 4.67 -8.24 -18.27
C THR A 72 3.31 -8.93 -18.38
N ARG A 73 2.85 -9.25 -19.60
CA ARG A 73 1.64 -10.04 -19.83
C ARG A 73 1.73 -11.48 -19.31
N LYS A 74 2.94 -11.98 -19.04
CA LYS A 74 3.20 -13.36 -18.58
C LYS A 74 3.55 -13.44 -17.10
N LEU A 75 3.39 -12.34 -16.35
CA LEU A 75 3.69 -12.25 -14.92
C LEU A 75 2.46 -11.99 -14.06
N LEU A 76 1.33 -11.61 -14.67
CA LEU A 76 0.07 -11.42 -13.98
C LEU A 76 -0.89 -12.55 -14.32
N HIS A 77 -1.43 -13.18 -13.29
CA HIS A 77 -2.61 -14.00 -13.37
C HIS A 77 -3.83 -13.08 -13.28
N LEU A 78 -4.62 -13.02 -14.35
CA LEU A 78 -5.85 -12.22 -14.40
C LEU A 78 -7.05 -13.13 -14.19
N ASP A 79 -7.98 -12.70 -13.36
CA ASP A 79 -9.24 -13.40 -13.07
C ASP A 79 -10.45 -12.44 -13.16
N GLY A 80 -11.64 -13.01 -13.35
CA GLY A 80 -12.87 -12.27 -13.51
C GLY A 80 -12.86 -11.34 -14.73
N SER A 81 -13.19 -10.07 -14.50
CA SER A 81 -13.32 -9.03 -15.52
C SER A 81 -11.98 -8.35 -15.86
N ALA A 82 -10.90 -8.70 -15.15
CA ALA A 82 -9.62 -8.02 -15.29
C ALA A 82 -8.97 -8.29 -16.66
N LYS A 83 -8.45 -7.22 -17.27
CA LYS A 83 -7.75 -7.31 -18.57
C LYS A 83 -6.68 -6.24 -18.71
N ILE A 84 -5.68 -6.53 -19.52
CA ILE A 84 -4.71 -5.53 -19.97
C ILE A 84 -5.18 -4.97 -21.31
N THR A 85 -5.38 -3.66 -21.39
CA THR A 85 -5.81 -2.96 -22.60
C THR A 85 -4.70 -2.95 -23.67
N SER A 86 -5.05 -2.56 -24.90
CA SER A 86 -4.07 -2.44 -25.99
C SER A 86 -2.97 -1.42 -25.71
N ASN A 87 -3.26 -0.37 -24.93
CA ASN A 87 -2.29 0.63 -24.47
C ASN A 87 -1.59 0.27 -23.14
N GLY A 88 -1.78 -0.95 -22.63
CA GLY A 88 -1.01 -1.48 -21.51
C GLY A 88 -1.53 -1.12 -20.11
N LEU A 89 -2.73 -0.56 -20.01
CA LEU A 89 -3.39 -0.31 -18.71
C LEU A 89 -4.00 -1.61 -18.17
N LEU A 90 -3.82 -1.86 -16.87
CA LEU A 90 -4.58 -2.89 -16.17
C LEU A 90 -5.96 -2.33 -15.83
N LEU A 91 -7.00 -2.94 -16.39
CA LEU A 91 -8.39 -2.63 -16.10
C LEU A 91 -8.97 -3.76 -15.25
N LEU A 92 -9.36 -3.47 -14.00
CA LEU A 92 -9.97 -4.47 -13.10
C LEU A 92 -11.46 -4.66 -13.39
N THR A 93 -12.18 -3.56 -13.53
CA THR A 93 -13.63 -3.54 -13.82
C THR A 93 -13.93 -2.51 -14.90
N ASN A 94 -15.11 -2.58 -15.51
CA ASN A 94 -15.52 -1.61 -16.54
C ASN A 94 -16.98 -1.15 -16.34
N THR A 95 -17.38 -0.15 -17.13
CA THR A 95 -18.71 0.48 -17.06
C THR A 95 -19.74 -0.09 -18.04
N VAL A 96 -19.41 -1.17 -18.76
CA VAL A 96 -20.22 -1.66 -19.90
C VAL A 96 -21.49 -2.39 -19.44
N ASN A 97 -21.51 -2.94 -18.23
CA ASN A 97 -22.67 -3.64 -17.68
C ASN A 97 -22.91 -3.19 -16.23
N ILE A 98 -23.79 -2.20 -16.05
CA ILE A 98 -24.18 -1.66 -14.74
C ILE A 98 -25.17 -2.56 -13.98
N SER A 99 -25.75 -3.57 -14.64
CA SER A 99 -26.79 -4.42 -14.04
C SER A 99 -26.23 -5.51 -13.13
N TYR A 100 -24.93 -5.80 -13.22
CA TYR A 100 -24.28 -6.81 -12.38
C TYR A 100 -22.93 -6.28 -11.87
N PRO A 101 -22.66 -6.34 -10.55
CA PRO A 101 -21.37 -5.93 -10.01
C PRO A 101 -20.26 -6.78 -10.62
N GLN A 102 -19.31 -6.12 -11.28
CA GLN A 102 -18.16 -6.77 -11.88
C GLN A 102 -17.07 -6.95 -10.83
N VAL A 103 -16.44 -8.12 -10.88
CA VAL A 103 -15.23 -8.42 -10.11
C VAL A 103 -14.11 -8.68 -11.09
N GLY A 104 -12.92 -8.16 -10.83
CA GLY A 104 -11.72 -8.54 -11.55
C GLY A 104 -10.50 -8.46 -10.67
N HIS A 105 -9.61 -9.43 -10.82
CA HIS A 105 -8.39 -9.54 -10.03
C HIS A 105 -7.17 -9.63 -10.91
N ALA A 106 -6.05 -9.13 -10.42
CA ALA A 106 -4.76 -9.29 -11.03
C ALA A 106 -3.72 -9.63 -9.97
N PHE A 107 -3.27 -10.88 -9.97
CA PHE A 107 -2.27 -11.37 -9.04
C PHE A 107 -0.91 -11.52 -9.72
N PHE A 108 0.16 -11.21 -8.99
CA PHE A 108 1.48 -11.62 -9.42
C PHE A 108 1.57 -13.15 -9.42
N GLN A 109 1.99 -13.72 -10.55
CA GLN A 109 1.89 -15.16 -10.79
C GLN A 109 2.81 -15.99 -9.88
N PHE A 110 3.89 -15.39 -9.36
CA PHE A 110 4.83 -16.07 -8.49
C PHE A 110 4.58 -15.69 -7.02
N PRO A 111 4.14 -16.62 -6.16
CA PRO A 111 3.89 -16.32 -4.76
C PRO A 111 5.13 -15.76 -4.05
N LEU A 112 4.93 -14.73 -3.25
CA LEU A 112 5.96 -14.20 -2.35
C LEU A 112 6.00 -15.03 -1.07
N LYS A 113 7.20 -15.29 -0.57
CA LYS A 113 7.39 -16.03 0.69
C LYS A 113 7.50 -15.05 1.86
N PHE A 114 6.43 -14.91 2.61
CA PHE A 114 6.39 -14.06 3.82
C PHE A 114 7.03 -14.73 5.05
N ASN A 115 7.18 -16.07 5.04
CA ASN A 115 7.88 -16.80 6.08
C ASN A 115 9.34 -17.05 5.68
N THR A 116 10.27 -16.26 6.22
CA THR A 116 11.71 -16.48 6.09
C THR A 116 12.27 -17.03 7.40
N THR A 117 11.88 -18.24 7.79
CA THR A 117 12.61 -18.97 8.84
C THR A 117 13.88 -19.55 8.23
N PHE A 118 14.93 -18.72 8.10
CA PHE A 118 16.28 -19.20 7.88
C PHE A 118 17.09 -19.00 9.16
N ALA A 119 17.67 -20.10 9.67
CA ALA A 119 18.68 -20.11 10.74
C ALA A 119 18.25 -19.56 12.12
N GLY A 120 17.02 -19.82 12.57
CA GLY A 120 16.60 -19.46 13.95
C GLY A 120 16.36 -17.96 14.17
N LEU A 121 16.27 -17.17 13.11
CA LEU A 121 15.80 -15.79 13.13
C LEU A 121 14.27 -15.77 12.98
N SER A 122 13.61 -14.86 13.70
CA SER A 122 12.19 -14.56 13.48
C SER A 122 11.98 -14.14 12.02
N PRO A 123 10.88 -14.56 11.36
CA PRO A 123 10.51 -14.01 10.06
C PRO A 123 10.48 -12.48 10.16
N SER A 124 11.21 -11.79 9.29
CA SER A 124 11.10 -10.33 9.17
C SER A 124 10.97 -10.00 7.69
N LEU A 125 9.79 -9.54 7.28
CA LEU A 125 9.55 -9.08 5.91
C LEU A 125 8.84 -7.74 5.93
N SER A 126 9.63 -6.68 5.82
CA SER A 126 9.14 -5.36 5.43
C SER A 126 8.96 -5.33 3.92
N PHE A 127 7.93 -4.64 3.43
CA PHE A 127 7.71 -4.45 2.00
C PHE A 127 7.26 -3.03 1.68
N SER A 128 7.44 -2.65 0.42
CA SER A 128 6.97 -1.39 -0.12
C SER A 128 6.39 -1.64 -1.50
N THR A 129 5.24 -1.06 -1.79
CA THR A 129 4.65 -1.07 -3.13
C THR A 129 4.05 0.27 -3.44
N ASN A 130 4.04 0.63 -4.72
CA ASN A 130 3.38 1.82 -5.18
C ASN A 130 2.84 1.62 -6.59
N PHE A 131 1.73 2.27 -6.88
CA PHE A 131 1.10 2.22 -8.18
C PHE A 131 0.25 3.45 -8.42
N VAL A 132 -0.01 3.73 -9.70
CA VAL A 132 -0.94 4.77 -10.12
C VAL A 132 -2.27 4.10 -10.48
N PHE A 133 -3.36 4.60 -9.93
CA PHE A 133 -4.71 4.14 -10.21
C PHE A 133 -5.62 5.31 -10.57
N ALA A 134 -6.79 4.99 -11.12
CA ALA A 134 -7.88 5.94 -11.29
C ALA A 134 -9.21 5.18 -11.22
N ILE A 135 -10.17 5.69 -10.45
CA ILE A 135 -11.54 5.19 -10.44
C ILE A 135 -12.38 6.16 -11.25
N VAL A 136 -12.78 5.73 -12.45
CA VAL A 136 -13.49 6.58 -13.42
C VAL A 136 -14.96 6.16 -13.44
N PRO A 137 -15.86 6.90 -12.76
CA PRO A 137 -17.28 6.59 -12.78
C PRO A 137 -17.90 6.91 -14.14
N GLN A 138 -18.90 6.13 -14.56
CA GLN A 138 -19.64 6.41 -15.80
C GLN A 138 -20.52 7.65 -15.68
N VAL A 139 -21.13 7.83 -14.51
CA VAL A 139 -21.95 8.98 -14.15
C VAL A 139 -21.35 9.56 -12.87
N PRO A 140 -21.13 10.89 -12.78
CA PRO A 140 -20.61 11.51 -11.57
C PRO A 140 -21.42 11.09 -10.34
N ASN A 141 -20.74 10.70 -9.26
CA ASN A 141 -21.35 10.23 -8.01
C ASN A 141 -22.12 8.90 -8.08
N VAL A 142 -22.07 8.18 -9.21
CA VAL A 142 -22.55 6.78 -9.34
C VAL A 142 -21.34 5.93 -9.69
N GLY A 143 -20.53 5.67 -8.65
CA GLY A 143 -19.30 4.89 -8.74
C GLY A 143 -19.52 3.38 -8.64
N GLY A 144 -18.42 2.64 -8.71
CA GLY A 144 -18.37 1.25 -8.25
C GLY A 144 -18.30 1.20 -6.72
N TYR A 145 -17.99 0.03 -6.16
CA TYR A 145 -17.81 -0.12 -4.72
C TYR A 145 -16.41 0.32 -4.28
N GLY A 146 -15.38 0.01 -5.05
CA GLY A 146 -14.02 0.44 -4.76
C GLY A 146 -12.98 -0.42 -5.46
N MET A 147 -11.77 -0.44 -4.91
CA MET A 147 -10.72 -1.39 -5.25
C MET A 147 -9.84 -1.68 -4.05
N ALA A 148 -9.05 -2.76 -4.10
CA ALA A 148 -8.10 -3.07 -3.03
C ALA A 148 -6.76 -3.55 -3.56
N PHE A 149 -5.68 -3.20 -2.86
CA PHE A 149 -4.44 -3.96 -2.91
C PHE A 149 -4.52 -5.09 -1.89
N THR A 150 -4.30 -6.33 -2.30
CA THR A 150 -4.48 -7.49 -1.41
C THR A 150 -3.28 -8.43 -1.40
N ILE A 151 -3.01 -8.97 -0.22
CA ILE A 151 -2.10 -10.10 0.02
C ILE A 151 -2.95 -11.27 0.47
N SER A 152 -2.88 -12.37 -0.27
CA SER A 152 -3.67 -13.57 -0.05
C SER A 152 -2.81 -14.83 -0.30
N PRO A 153 -3.04 -15.95 0.42
CA PRO A 153 -2.36 -17.22 0.17
C PRO A 153 -2.72 -17.84 -1.20
N SER A 154 -3.77 -17.37 -1.86
CA SER A 154 -4.30 -17.91 -3.11
C SER A 154 -4.78 -16.80 -4.03
N SER A 155 -4.58 -16.97 -5.34
CA SER A 155 -5.18 -16.11 -6.36
C SER A 155 -6.57 -16.60 -6.81
N ASN A 156 -7.12 -17.62 -6.16
CA ASN A 156 -8.42 -18.19 -6.53
C ASN A 156 -9.56 -17.53 -5.75
N PHE A 157 -10.33 -16.70 -6.44
CA PHE A 157 -11.45 -15.92 -5.90
C PHE A 157 -12.80 -16.35 -6.50
N THR A 158 -12.97 -17.64 -6.84
CA THR A 158 -14.15 -18.13 -7.62
C THR A 158 -15.54 -18.01 -6.96
N ASN A 159 -15.66 -17.56 -5.71
CA ASN A 159 -16.94 -17.44 -5.00
C ASN A 159 -17.12 -16.11 -4.28
N VAL A 160 -16.33 -15.10 -4.62
CA VAL A 160 -16.44 -13.76 -4.01
C VAL A 160 -17.43 -12.90 -4.78
N VAL A 161 -17.89 -11.83 -4.14
CA VAL A 161 -18.89 -10.91 -4.71
C VAL A 161 -18.32 -9.48 -4.77
N GLY A 162 -18.60 -8.77 -5.86
CA GLY A 162 -18.01 -7.46 -6.18
C GLY A 162 -18.78 -6.23 -5.73
N ASN A 163 -19.82 -6.44 -4.93
CA ASN A 163 -20.57 -5.39 -4.28
C ASN A 163 -19.77 -4.87 -3.07
N GLN A 164 -20.41 -4.72 -1.91
CA GLN A 164 -19.77 -4.22 -0.70
C GLN A 164 -18.60 -5.08 -0.19
N TYR A 165 -18.34 -6.26 -0.77
CA TYR A 165 -17.20 -7.12 -0.40
C TYR A 165 -15.95 -6.93 -1.27
N LEU A 166 -15.93 -5.94 -2.17
CA LEU A 166 -14.80 -5.57 -3.05
C LEU A 166 -14.20 -6.73 -3.87
N GLY A 167 -14.92 -7.83 -4.04
CA GLY A 167 -14.39 -9.03 -4.66
C GLY A 167 -13.36 -9.76 -3.80
N LEU A 168 -13.33 -9.56 -2.48
CA LEU A 168 -12.43 -10.25 -1.55
C LEU A 168 -13.13 -11.34 -0.75
N PHE A 169 -14.41 -11.10 -0.42
CA PHE A 169 -15.19 -11.98 0.44
C PHE A 169 -16.59 -12.24 -0.14
N ASN A 170 -17.35 -13.04 0.60
CA ASN A 170 -18.79 -13.19 0.46
C ASN A 170 -19.42 -13.30 1.86
N SER A 171 -20.76 -13.33 1.91
CA SER A 171 -21.50 -13.41 3.18
C SER A 171 -21.16 -14.61 4.08
N SER A 172 -20.56 -15.67 3.52
CA SER A 172 -20.16 -16.87 4.26
C SER A 172 -18.68 -16.90 4.63
N SER A 173 -17.82 -16.16 3.93
CA SER A 173 -16.38 -16.07 4.22
C SER A 173 -16.01 -14.85 5.06
N GLU A 174 -16.89 -13.86 5.15
CA GLU A 174 -16.69 -12.62 5.91
C GLU A 174 -16.26 -12.89 7.36
N GLY A 175 -15.11 -12.33 7.77
CA GLY A 175 -14.58 -12.45 9.13
C GLY A 175 -13.93 -13.79 9.48
N LEU A 176 -13.84 -14.75 8.55
CA LEU A 176 -13.21 -16.04 8.83
C LEU A 176 -11.68 -15.92 8.90
N THR A 177 -11.09 -16.32 10.02
CA THR A 177 -9.63 -16.32 10.23
C THR A 177 -8.86 -17.23 9.26
N LEU A 178 -9.55 -18.18 8.61
CA LEU A 178 -9.00 -19.07 7.59
C LEU A 178 -8.75 -18.38 6.25
N ASN A 179 -9.27 -17.17 6.03
CA ASN A 179 -9.06 -16.42 4.78
C ASN A 179 -7.57 -16.09 4.60
N HIS A 180 -6.91 -15.66 5.68
CA HIS A 180 -5.54 -15.14 5.68
C HIS A 180 -5.34 -14.02 4.63
N ILE A 181 -6.32 -13.13 4.53
CA ILE A 181 -6.33 -12.00 3.58
C ILE A 181 -6.01 -10.72 4.35
N LEU A 182 -5.03 -9.97 3.85
CA LEU A 182 -4.82 -8.56 4.16
C LEU A 182 -5.24 -7.76 2.92
N ALA A 183 -5.99 -6.68 3.13
CA ALA A 183 -6.32 -5.74 2.07
C ALA A 183 -6.14 -4.30 2.52
N ILE A 184 -5.69 -3.46 1.58
CA ILE A 184 -5.70 -2.01 1.71
C ILE A 184 -6.77 -1.57 0.72
N GLU A 185 -7.94 -1.24 1.24
CA GLU A 185 -9.11 -0.87 0.45
C GLU A 185 -9.14 0.62 0.14
N LEU A 186 -9.69 0.93 -1.03
CA LEU A 186 -10.04 2.25 -1.50
C LEU A 186 -11.55 2.23 -1.77
N ASP A 187 -12.33 2.49 -0.72
CA ASP A 187 -13.77 2.37 -0.74
C ASP A 187 -14.43 3.70 -1.13
N THR A 188 -15.47 3.59 -1.96
CA THR A 188 -16.19 4.71 -2.58
C THR A 188 -17.69 4.70 -2.26
N VAL A 189 -18.11 3.81 -1.36
CA VAL A 189 -19.47 3.62 -0.89
C VAL A 189 -19.46 3.67 0.65
N LEU A 190 -20.60 4.03 1.22
CA LEU A 190 -20.80 3.94 2.67
C LEU A 190 -21.67 2.72 2.94
N ASN A 191 -21.10 1.71 3.59
CA ASN A 191 -21.72 0.47 4.04
C ASN A 191 -21.80 0.44 5.58
N PRO A 192 -22.91 0.92 6.19
CA PRO A 192 -23.04 0.95 7.64
C PRO A 192 -22.92 -0.42 8.32
N GLU A 193 -23.19 -1.51 7.59
CA GLU A 193 -23.02 -2.88 8.07
C GLU A 193 -21.55 -3.26 8.33
N PHE A 194 -20.59 -2.59 7.68
CA PHE A 194 -19.15 -2.80 7.87
C PHE A 194 -18.47 -1.72 8.70
N GLY A 195 -19.24 -0.70 9.12
CA GLY A 195 -18.74 0.35 10.00
C GLY A 195 -18.00 1.47 9.29
N ASP A 196 -18.19 1.59 7.97
CA ASP A 196 -17.58 2.63 7.15
C ASP A 196 -17.77 4.02 7.77
N ILE A 197 -16.68 4.79 7.80
CA ILE A 197 -16.65 6.12 8.38
C ILE A 197 -17.29 7.17 7.46
N ASP A 198 -17.19 6.97 6.15
CA ASP A 198 -17.79 7.77 5.09
C ASP A 198 -17.77 7.01 3.75
N LYS A 199 -18.21 7.66 2.67
CA LYS A 199 -18.29 7.09 1.30
C LYS A 199 -17.02 7.25 0.45
N ASN A 200 -15.88 7.59 1.06
CA ASN A 200 -14.64 7.90 0.36
C ASN A 200 -13.45 7.75 1.32
N HIS A 201 -13.08 6.52 1.61
CA HIS A 201 -12.08 6.20 2.63
C HIS A 201 -11.06 5.18 2.15
N VAL A 202 -9.96 5.13 2.90
CA VAL A 202 -8.93 4.10 2.82
C VAL A 202 -9.04 3.26 4.08
N GLY A 203 -8.99 1.95 3.93
CA GLY A 203 -9.16 0.99 5.03
C GLY A 203 -8.09 -0.09 5.05
N ILE A 204 -7.84 -0.66 6.23
CA ILE A 204 -6.95 -1.81 6.43
C ILE A 204 -7.78 -3.01 6.89
N ASP A 205 -7.98 -3.95 5.98
CA ASP A 205 -8.82 -5.12 6.17
C ASP A 205 -8.01 -6.35 6.53
N VAL A 206 -8.45 -7.05 7.58
CA VAL A 206 -7.85 -8.31 7.99
C VAL A 206 -8.93 -9.38 8.08
N ASN A 207 -9.05 -10.18 7.01
CA ASN A 207 -10.06 -11.24 6.83
C ASN A 207 -11.53 -10.80 6.82
N SER A 208 -11.81 -9.50 6.87
CA SER A 208 -13.14 -8.90 6.99
C SER A 208 -13.16 -7.55 6.28
N MET A 209 -14.32 -7.16 5.74
CA MET A 209 -14.61 -5.80 5.28
C MET A 209 -14.76 -4.79 6.42
N ASN A 210 -14.86 -5.23 7.68
CA ASN A 210 -14.77 -4.33 8.80
C ASN A 210 -13.30 -3.96 9.01
N SER A 211 -12.92 -2.81 8.46
CA SER A 211 -11.58 -2.24 8.56
C SER A 211 -11.07 -2.19 10.00
N THR A 212 -9.86 -2.72 10.21
CA THR A 212 -9.17 -2.64 11.52
C THR A 212 -8.75 -1.22 11.87
N ASP A 213 -8.47 -0.41 10.84
CA ASP A 213 -8.25 1.03 10.92
C ASP A 213 -8.65 1.65 9.57
N SER A 214 -9.15 2.89 9.59
CA SER A 214 -9.60 3.58 8.39
C SER A 214 -9.51 5.10 8.51
N ALA A 215 -9.36 5.76 7.38
CA ALA A 215 -9.34 7.22 7.30
C ALA A 215 -9.97 7.71 5.99
N SER A 216 -10.67 8.86 6.04
CA SER A 216 -11.19 9.50 4.84
C SER A 216 -10.04 9.73 3.84
N ALA A 217 -10.27 9.50 2.55
CA ALA A 217 -9.21 9.64 1.55
C ALA A 217 -8.75 11.10 1.48
N MET A 218 -7.48 11.31 1.83
CA MET A 218 -6.84 12.61 1.89
C MET A 218 -5.34 12.49 1.66
N TYR A 219 -4.69 13.59 1.29
CA TYR A 219 -3.23 13.68 1.24
C TYR A 219 -2.77 14.93 2.00
N PHE A 220 -1.60 14.84 2.65
CA PHE A 220 -1.00 16.01 3.28
C PHE A 220 -0.34 16.90 2.22
N SER A 221 -0.77 18.15 2.13
CA SER A 221 -0.14 19.15 1.28
C SER A 221 0.88 19.94 2.08
N ASN A 222 2.16 19.75 1.78
CA ASN A 222 3.24 20.54 2.40
C ASN A 222 3.07 22.04 2.14
N LYS A 223 2.57 22.41 0.96
CA LYS A 223 2.31 23.79 0.57
C LYS A 223 1.24 24.46 1.42
N GLU A 224 0.16 23.73 1.71
CA GLU A 224 -0.96 24.25 2.51
C GLU A 224 -0.82 23.93 4.00
N GLY A 225 0.15 23.10 4.38
CA GLY A 225 0.40 22.65 5.74
C GLY A 225 -0.77 21.88 6.36
N LYS A 226 -1.60 21.23 5.54
CA LYS A 226 -2.82 20.55 5.99
C LYS A 226 -3.16 19.37 5.09
N ASN A 227 -4.02 18.50 5.61
CA ASN A 227 -4.67 17.45 4.81
C ASN A 227 -5.66 18.07 3.83
N ILE A 228 -5.60 17.63 2.58
CA ILE A 228 -6.51 17.98 1.50
C ILE A 228 -7.30 16.73 1.14
N SER A 229 -8.63 16.87 1.11
CA SER A 229 -9.53 15.78 0.71
C SER A 229 -9.24 15.34 -0.72
N LEU A 230 -9.23 14.03 -0.91
CA LEU A 230 -9.01 13.36 -2.19
C LEU A 230 -10.26 12.59 -2.56
N GLU A 231 -10.93 12.97 -3.65
CA GLU A 231 -12.11 12.26 -4.14
C GLU A 231 -11.67 11.08 -5.02
N LEU A 232 -11.73 9.86 -4.49
CA LEU A 232 -11.26 8.63 -5.16
C LEU A 232 -11.93 8.43 -6.53
N THR A 233 -13.22 8.80 -6.63
CA THR A 233 -14.02 8.71 -7.87
C THR A 233 -13.85 9.90 -8.82
N SER A 234 -12.86 10.78 -8.61
CA SER A 234 -12.63 11.95 -9.47
C SER A 234 -12.24 11.61 -10.92
N GLY A 235 -11.83 10.36 -11.19
CA GLY A 235 -11.28 9.95 -12.47
C GLY A 235 -9.87 10.45 -12.75
N ASN A 236 -9.29 11.25 -11.85
CA ASN A 236 -7.91 11.70 -11.96
C ASN A 236 -6.94 10.57 -11.57
N PRO A 237 -5.76 10.48 -12.21
CA PRO A 237 -4.72 9.57 -11.77
C PRO A 237 -4.23 9.93 -10.36
N MET A 238 -4.14 8.92 -9.49
CA MET A 238 -3.67 9.03 -8.11
C MET A 238 -2.53 8.06 -7.88
N HIS A 239 -1.50 8.49 -7.15
CA HIS A 239 -0.37 7.64 -6.76
C HIS A 239 -0.61 7.14 -5.34
N LEU A 240 -0.72 5.81 -5.17
CA LEU A 240 -0.77 5.17 -3.87
C LEU A 240 0.61 4.60 -3.52
N TRP A 241 1.01 4.77 -2.27
CA TRP A 241 2.19 4.15 -1.67
C TRP A 241 1.73 3.34 -0.47
N ILE A 242 2.27 2.13 -0.30
CA ILE A 242 1.99 1.26 0.83
C ILE A 242 3.33 0.74 1.33
N ASP A 243 3.66 1.06 2.57
CA ASP A 243 4.86 0.61 3.25
C ASP A 243 4.49 -0.22 4.48
N TYR A 244 5.08 -1.40 4.59
CA TYR A 244 4.99 -2.23 5.78
C TYR A 244 6.38 -2.39 6.40
N ASP A 245 6.51 -1.98 7.66
CA ASP A 245 7.68 -2.21 8.48
C ASP A 245 7.39 -3.31 9.51
N GLU A 246 8.02 -4.48 9.34
CA GLU A 246 7.83 -5.60 10.26
C GLU A 246 8.50 -5.39 11.62
N ALA A 247 9.55 -4.57 11.72
CA ALA A 247 10.19 -4.29 13.00
C ALA A 247 9.24 -3.52 13.94
N GLU A 248 8.52 -2.56 13.37
CA GLU A 248 7.56 -1.71 14.08
C GLU A 248 6.12 -2.25 14.00
N LYS A 249 5.89 -3.28 13.17
CA LYS A 249 4.56 -3.79 12.80
C LYS A 249 3.63 -2.68 12.32
N LEU A 250 4.19 -1.78 11.51
CA LEU A 250 3.53 -0.57 11.05
C LEU A 250 3.22 -0.69 9.56
N LEU A 251 1.95 -0.51 9.20
CA LEU A 251 1.51 -0.31 7.83
C LEU A 251 1.19 1.18 7.66
N SER A 252 1.73 1.81 6.62
CA SER A 252 1.53 3.23 6.31
C SER A 252 1.24 3.45 4.83
#